data_AF-A0A6I1K2E6-F1
#
_entry.id   AF-A0A6I1K2E6-F1
#
_cell.length_a   1.000
_cell.length_b   1.000
_cell.length_c   1.000
_cell.angle_alpha   90.00
_cell.angle_beta   90.00
_cell.angle_gamma   90.00
#
_symmetry.space_group_name_H-M   'P 1'
#
loop_
_entity.id
_entity.type
_entity.pdbx_description
1 polymer ?
#
loop_
_entity_poly.entity_id
_entity_poly.type
_entity_poly.pdbx_seq_one_letter_code
_entity_poly.pdbx_strand_id
1 'polypeptide(L)'
;MKLLLLCSSAALALLVRPAFAAPEPLTLKLWPDGPPTAMKPKSEATAKLIQSYGGTNATRLSDVTDPTITVFRPERPNGASVIVAPGGGFMFLSCSFEGTQVCEWLNTLGVTAVLLKYRTPTRDEAEMFSLPVQDAQRAMGLVRHRAAEWKLDPKRVGLLGFSAGGNLAGHAAWDRTPRTYPQKPDLDDPRGPDFLVFIYGGGFLDPADKTKFRPGFRVPADAPPAFFLVAHDDKSNPVEAAMLYLEYKRQNLSAELHICAKGGHGFGMRKSKDPISEWPARCGEWMQSLGLLGAAPATTKK
;
A
#
# COMPACT_ATOMS: atom_id res chain seq x y z
N MET A 1 -11.72 68.91 48.49
CA MET A 1 -12.62 67.83 48.01
C MET A 1 -11.86 67.03 46.97
N LYS A 2 -11.68 65.72 47.18
CA LYS A 2 -10.70 64.85 46.51
C LYS A 2 -10.98 64.67 45.01
N LEU A 3 -9.95 64.79 44.18
CA LEU A 3 -9.94 64.45 42.76
C LEU A 3 -9.58 62.95 42.62
N LEU A 4 -10.51 62.12 42.15
CA LEU A 4 -10.28 60.69 41.88
C LEU A 4 -9.73 60.50 40.46
N LEU A 5 -8.54 59.90 40.35
CA LEU A 5 -8.03 59.29 39.12
C LEU A 5 -8.78 57.97 38.86
N LEU A 6 -9.40 57.82 37.68
CA LEU A 6 -9.86 56.52 37.18
C LEU A 6 -8.73 55.89 36.34
N CYS A 7 -8.14 54.80 36.84
CA CYS A 7 -7.27 53.92 36.06
C CYS A 7 -8.15 53.01 35.19
N SER A 8 -8.06 53.15 33.86
CA SER A 8 -8.69 52.20 32.91
C SER A 8 -7.80 50.97 32.76
N SER A 9 -8.28 49.83 33.25
CA SER A 9 -7.65 48.52 33.04
C SER A 9 -8.14 47.94 31.72
N ALA A 10 -7.28 47.91 30.69
CA ALA A 10 -7.59 47.23 29.44
C ALA A 10 -7.41 45.71 29.62
N ALA A 11 -8.52 44.98 29.70
CA ALA A 11 -8.51 43.52 29.73
C ALA A 11 -8.18 42.98 28.32
N LEU A 12 -6.99 42.40 28.17
CA LEU A 12 -6.56 41.72 26.94
C LEU A 12 -7.28 40.36 26.85
N ALA A 13 -8.37 40.30 26.09
CA ALA A 13 -9.07 39.05 25.83
C ALA A 13 -8.24 38.17 24.88
N LEU A 14 -7.61 37.10 25.43
CA LEU A 14 -7.06 36.02 24.61
C LEU A 14 -8.21 35.31 23.88
N LEU A 15 -8.33 35.56 22.59
CA LEU A 15 -9.17 34.77 21.69
C LEU A 15 -8.57 33.36 21.57
N VAL A 16 -9.06 32.43 22.40
CA VAL A 16 -8.83 31.00 22.20
C VAL A 16 -9.55 30.60 20.92
N ARG A 17 -8.79 30.41 19.83
CA ARG A 17 -9.34 29.84 18.60
C ARG A 17 -9.67 28.37 18.87
N PRO A 18 -10.90 27.91 18.59
CA PRO A 18 -11.22 26.50 18.70
C PRO A 18 -10.35 25.73 17.71
N ALA A 19 -9.63 24.72 18.21
CA ALA A 19 -8.94 23.77 17.36
C ALA A 19 -10.00 22.96 16.60
N PHE A 20 -10.17 23.24 15.31
CA PHE A 20 -10.94 22.35 14.43
C PHE A 20 -10.17 21.04 14.31
N ALA A 21 -10.74 19.96 14.85
CA ALA A 21 -10.23 18.62 14.59
C ALA A 21 -10.24 18.38 13.07
N ALA A 22 -9.15 17.85 12.53
CA ALA A 22 -9.12 17.44 11.13
C ALA A 22 -10.25 16.42 10.89
N PRO A 23 -10.99 16.51 9.77
CA PRO A 23 -12.05 15.55 9.46
C PRO A 23 -11.46 14.13 9.41
N GLU A 24 -12.21 13.16 9.92
CA GLU A 24 -11.77 11.76 9.90
C GLU A 24 -11.48 11.29 8.46
N PRO A 25 -10.46 10.43 8.25
CA PRO A 25 -10.14 9.89 6.93
C PRO A 25 -11.33 9.16 6.32
N LEU A 26 -11.66 9.48 5.06
CA LEU A 26 -12.72 8.82 4.31
C LEU A 26 -12.44 7.31 4.21
N THR A 27 -13.32 6.49 4.78
CA THR A 27 -13.25 5.02 4.69
C THR A 27 -14.42 4.47 3.91
N LEU A 28 -14.14 3.64 2.91
CA LEU A 28 -15.12 3.04 2.01
C LEU A 28 -15.01 1.52 2.02
N LYS A 29 -16.15 0.83 2.03
CA LYS A 29 -16.20 -0.61 1.70
C LYS A 29 -15.83 -0.80 0.23
N LEU A 30 -14.99 -1.78 -0.07
CA LEU A 30 -14.68 -2.14 -1.45
C LEU A 30 -15.84 -2.85 -2.14
N TRP A 31 -16.60 -3.62 -1.36
CA TRP A 31 -17.77 -4.37 -1.82
C TRP A 31 -18.99 -3.95 -1.01
N PRO A 32 -19.70 -2.88 -1.41
CA PRO A 32 -20.89 -2.41 -0.69
C PRO A 32 -21.98 -3.46 -0.52
N ASP A 33 -22.12 -4.33 -1.54
CA ASP A 33 -23.09 -5.43 -1.59
C ASP A 33 -22.53 -6.75 -1.01
N GLY A 34 -21.37 -6.71 -0.38
CA GLY A 34 -20.61 -7.87 0.07
C GLY A 34 -19.63 -8.42 -0.98
N PRO A 35 -18.52 -9.06 -0.57
CA PRO A 35 -17.54 -9.60 -1.51
C PRO A 35 -18.12 -10.70 -2.41
N PRO A 36 -17.68 -10.79 -3.68
CA PRO A 36 -18.21 -11.76 -4.65
C PRO A 36 -17.86 -13.21 -4.30
N THR A 37 -16.85 -13.41 -3.46
CA THR A 37 -16.44 -14.72 -2.96
C THR A 37 -16.32 -14.66 -1.44
N ALA A 38 -17.11 -15.47 -0.75
CA ALA A 38 -17.04 -15.57 0.70
C ALA A 38 -15.72 -16.22 1.14
N MET A 39 -15.18 -15.76 2.27
CA MET A 39 -14.03 -16.40 2.90
C MET A 39 -14.45 -17.69 3.60
N LYS A 40 -13.57 -18.69 3.61
CA LYS A 40 -13.71 -19.86 4.48
C LYS A 40 -13.31 -19.50 5.92
N PRO A 41 -13.91 -20.14 6.94
CA PRO A 41 -13.40 -20.05 8.30
C PRO A 41 -11.95 -20.53 8.37
N LYS A 42 -11.11 -19.82 9.15
CA LYS A 42 -9.72 -20.20 9.36
C LYS A 42 -9.60 -21.51 10.14
N SER A 43 -8.59 -22.30 9.82
CA SER A 43 -8.26 -23.53 10.55
C SER A 43 -7.71 -23.23 11.96
N GLU A 44 -7.75 -24.22 12.85
CA GLU A 44 -7.11 -24.12 14.17
C GLU A 44 -5.59 -23.90 14.05
N ALA A 45 -4.95 -24.48 13.04
CA ALA A 45 -3.53 -24.28 12.76
C ALA A 45 -3.23 -22.82 12.41
N THR A 46 -4.04 -22.20 11.54
CA THR A 46 -3.93 -20.78 11.20
C THR A 46 -4.22 -19.89 12.41
N ALA A 47 -5.22 -20.23 13.24
CA ALA A 47 -5.50 -19.49 14.48
C ALA A 47 -4.32 -19.53 15.48
N LYS A 48 -3.71 -20.71 15.69
CA LYS A 48 -2.52 -20.88 16.53
C LYS A 48 -1.32 -20.08 15.99
N LEU A 49 -1.13 -20.08 14.68
CA LEU A 49 -0.06 -19.31 14.05
C LEU A 49 -0.27 -17.80 14.21
N ILE A 50 -1.49 -17.28 14.02
CA ILE A 50 -1.81 -15.88 14.33
C ILE A 50 -1.45 -15.56 15.79
N GLN A 51 -1.82 -16.45 16.73
CA GLN A 51 -1.51 -16.27 18.14
C GLN A 51 0.00 -16.26 18.42
N SER A 52 0.80 -17.10 17.75
CA SER A 52 2.26 -17.11 17.94
C SER A 52 2.95 -15.82 17.49
N TYR A 53 2.31 -15.02 16.63
CA TYR A 53 2.79 -13.68 16.28
C TYR A 53 2.37 -12.61 17.29
N GLY A 54 1.58 -12.93 18.31
CA GLY A 54 1.04 -11.99 19.30
C GLY A 54 -0.43 -11.62 19.08
N GLY A 55 -1.15 -12.41 18.25
CA GLY A 55 -2.59 -12.27 18.05
C GLY A 55 -3.02 -10.98 17.36
N THR A 56 -4.34 -10.76 17.33
CA THR A 56 -4.98 -9.54 16.81
C THR A 56 -4.89 -8.42 17.85
N ASN A 57 -4.50 -7.22 17.41
CA ASN A 57 -4.44 -6.03 18.25
C ASN A 57 -4.59 -4.76 17.40
N ALA A 58 -4.51 -3.58 18.03
CA ALA A 58 -4.69 -2.29 17.35
C ALA A 58 -3.76 -2.06 16.14
N THR A 59 -2.58 -2.69 16.12
CA THR A 59 -1.59 -2.57 15.04
C THR A 59 -1.59 -3.73 14.06
N ARG A 60 -2.31 -4.81 14.39
CA ARG A 60 -2.39 -6.04 13.62
C ARG A 60 -3.82 -6.53 13.52
N LEU A 61 -4.41 -6.34 12.35
CA LEU A 61 -5.80 -6.70 12.08
C LEU A 61 -5.90 -8.08 11.42
N SER A 62 -6.75 -8.95 11.94
CA SER A 62 -7.11 -10.25 11.34
C SER A 62 -8.62 -10.27 11.11
N ASP A 63 -9.11 -11.32 10.47
CA ASP A 63 -10.55 -11.60 10.30
C ASP A 63 -11.28 -10.47 9.55
N VAL A 64 -10.59 -9.90 8.57
CA VAL A 64 -11.15 -8.93 7.63
C VAL A 64 -11.97 -9.70 6.61
N THR A 65 -13.29 -9.73 6.78
CA THR A 65 -14.23 -10.30 5.79
C THR A 65 -14.77 -9.26 4.84
N ASP A 66 -14.92 -8.02 5.31
CA ASP A 66 -15.43 -6.87 4.57
C ASP A 66 -14.28 -5.90 4.31
N PRO A 67 -13.58 -6.03 3.16
CA PRO A 67 -12.39 -5.25 2.90
C PRO A 67 -12.75 -3.80 2.62
N THR A 68 -11.86 -2.91 3.05
CA THR A 68 -12.06 -1.45 3.00
C THR A 68 -10.84 -0.75 2.44
N ILE A 69 -11.06 0.47 1.95
CA ILE A 69 -10.00 1.44 1.74
C ILE A 69 -10.20 2.63 2.67
N THR A 70 -9.10 3.17 3.18
CA THR A 70 -9.09 4.45 3.91
C THR A 70 -8.20 5.44 3.16
N VAL A 71 -8.75 6.60 2.80
CA VAL A 71 -8.06 7.62 1.99
C VAL A 71 -7.39 8.65 2.89
N PHE A 72 -6.06 8.72 2.80
CA PHE A 72 -5.21 9.70 3.45
C PHE A 72 -4.87 10.79 2.42
N ARG A 73 -5.31 12.02 2.67
CA ARG A 73 -5.07 13.15 1.77
C ARG A 73 -3.93 14.03 2.30
N PRO A 74 -2.97 14.41 1.45
CA PRO A 74 -1.95 15.39 1.79
C PRO A 74 -2.55 16.80 1.84
N GLU A 75 -1.89 17.69 2.58
CA GLU A 75 -2.25 19.12 2.60
C GLU A 75 -2.11 19.77 1.21
N ARG A 76 -1.11 19.33 0.43
CA ARG A 76 -0.81 19.82 -0.93
C ARG A 76 -0.73 18.65 -1.90
N PRO A 77 -1.87 18.22 -2.49
CA PRO A 77 -1.90 17.07 -3.39
C PRO A 77 -1.22 17.36 -4.73
N ASN A 78 -0.40 16.43 -5.21
CA ASN A 78 0.29 16.47 -6.50
C ASN A 78 -0.47 15.68 -7.61
N GLY A 79 -1.60 15.06 -7.24
CA GLY A 79 -2.45 14.26 -8.12
C GLY A 79 -2.05 12.79 -8.24
N ALA A 80 -0.87 12.37 -7.80
CA ALA A 80 -0.54 10.96 -7.72
C ALA A 80 -1.26 10.27 -6.55
N SER A 81 -1.52 8.97 -6.70
CA SER A 81 -2.07 8.14 -5.63
C SER A 81 -1.35 6.82 -5.51
N VAL A 82 -1.27 6.30 -4.29
CA VAL A 82 -0.65 5.00 -4.01
C VAL A 82 -1.56 4.20 -3.09
N ILE A 83 -1.95 3.02 -3.54
CA ILE A 83 -2.64 2.03 -2.70
C ILE A 83 -1.58 1.30 -1.88
N VAL A 84 -1.76 1.26 -0.56
CA VAL A 84 -0.84 0.64 0.39
C VAL A 84 -1.44 -0.67 0.88
N ALA A 85 -0.76 -1.78 0.60
CA ALA A 85 -1.15 -3.13 0.97
C ALA A 85 -0.20 -3.67 2.08
N PRO A 86 -0.65 -3.73 3.34
CA PRO A 86 0.16 -4.26 4.43
C PRO A 86 0.52 -5.73 4.24
N GLY A 87 1.61 -6.17 4.86
CA GLY A 87 1.96 -7.58 4.99
C GLY A 87 1.26 -8.27 6.15
N GLY A 88 1.72 -9.48 6.46
CA GLY A 88 1.17 -10.33 7.52
C GLY A 88 0.84 -11.76 7.10
N GLY A 89 1.50 -12.26 6.04
CA GLY A 89 1.49 -13.67 5.66
C GLY A 89 0.14 -14.23 5.25
N PHE A 90 -0.79 -13.37 4.78
CA PHE A 90 -2.19 -13.72 4.54
C PHE A 90 -2.93 -14.27 5.77
N MET A 91 -2.45 -13.91 6.96
CA MET A 91 -3.07 -14.26 8.25
C MET A 91 -3.65 -13.03 8.96
N PHE A 92 -3.00 -11.90 8.78
CA PHE A 92 -3.35 -10.61 9.36
C PHE A 92 -2.75 -9.49 8.49
N LEU A 93 -3.02 -8.23 8.87
CA LEU A 93 -2.51 -7.01 8.26
C LEU A 93 -1.69 -6.23 9.28
N SER A 94 -0.43 -5.90 8.97
CA SER A 94 0.38 -4.98 9.79
C SER A 94 0.01 -3.50 9.54
N CYS A 95 -1.20 -3.12 9.91
CA CYS A 95 -1.81 -1.84 9.54
C CYS A 95 -1.08 -0.59 10.07
N SER A 96 -0.22 -0.69 11.09
CA SER A 96 0.53 0.46 11.61
C SER A 96 1.79 0.74 10.79
N PHE A 97 2.82 -0.09 10.94
CA PHE A 97 4.15 0.13 10.34
C PHE A 97 4.20 -0.14 8.83
N GLU A 98 3.27 -0.91 8.29
CA GLU A 98 3.17 -1.22 6.84
C GLU A 98 1.89 -0.64 6.22
N GLY A 99 1.18 0.21 6.98
CA GLY A 99 -0.08 0.83 6.58
C GLY A 99 -0.09 2.33 6.87
N THR A 100 -0.71 2.74 7.99
CA THR A 100 -0.93 4.15 8.33
C THR A 100 0.34 5.01 8.26
N GLN A 101 1.48 4.53 8.81
CA GLN A 101 2.73 5.31 8.76
C GLN A 101 3.27 5.49 7.33
N VAL A 102 3.01 4.51 6.46
CA VAL A 102 3.37 4.59 5.04
C VAL A 102 2.48 5.61 4.34
N CYS A 103 1.18 5.62 4.64
CA CYS A 103 0.25 6.61 4.13
C CYS A 103 0.62 8.04 4.57
N GLU A 104 0.99 8.21 5.84
CA GLU A 104 1.45 9.49 6.38
C GLU A 104 2.74 9.96 5.69
N TRP A 105 3.70 9.06 5.47
CA TRP A 105 4.92 9.37 4.71
C TRP A 105 4.60 9.79 3.27
N LEU A 106 3.77 9.03 2.55
CA LEU A 106 3.35 9.38 1.19
C LEU A 106 2.69 10.76 1.11
N ASN A 107 1.88 11.11 2.12
CA ASN A 107 1.27 12.44 2.21
C ASN A 107 2.33 13.56 2.30
N THR A 108 3.49 13.31 2.94
CA THR A 108 4.58 14.30 2.97
C THR A 108 5.17 14.59 1.59
N LEU A 109 5.01 13.66 0.64
CA LEU A 109 5.41 13.81 -0.76
C LEU A 109 4.30 14.43 -1.64
N GLY A 110 3.16 14.80 -1.05
CA GLY A 110 1.99 15.29 -1.78
C GLY A 110 1.19 14.19 -2.47
N VAL A 111 1.47 12.91 -2.19
CA VAL A 111 0.75 11.77 -2.78
C VAL A 111 -0.49 11.46 -1.94
N THR A 112 -1.64 11.21 -2.57
CA THR A 112 -2.82 10.68 -1.86
C THR A 112 -2.64 9.18 -1.62
N ALA A 113 -2.49 8.78 -0.37
CA ALA A 113 -2.34 7.38 0.00
C ALA A 113 -3.69 6.71 0.30
N VAL A 114 -3.82 5.45 -0.09
CA VAL A 114 -5.06 4.67 0.07
C VAL A 114 -4.73 3.37 0.78
N LEU A 115 -4.98 3.30 2.09
CA LEU A 115 -4.72 2.10 2.87
C LEU A 115 -5.73 1.02 2.53
N LEU A 116 -5.27 -0.09 1.95
CA LEU A 116 -6.07 -1.26 1.65
C LEU A 116 -6.08 -2.22 2.84
N LYS A 117 -7.25 -2.42 3.45
CA LYS A 117 -7.51 -3.53 4.36
C LYS A 117 -8.19 -4.65 3.58
N TYR A 118 -7.39 -5.54 2.99
CA TYR A 118 -7.86 -6.66 2.19
C TYR A 118 -8.29 -7.87 3.05
N ARG A 119 -9.03 -8.80 2.43
CA ARG A 119 -9.53 -10.02 3.09
C ARG A 119 -8.40 -10.89 3.65
N THR A 120 -8.49 -11.23 4.93
CA THR A 120 -7.51 -12.07 5.65
C THR A 120 -8.15 -12.64 6.92
N PRO A 121 -7.85 -13.87 7.38
CA PRO A 121 -6.86 -14.80 6.86
C PRO A 121 -7.34 -15.56 5.62
N THR A 122 -6.44 -15.76 4.66
CA THR A 122 -6.65 -16.61 3.46
C THR A 122 -5.56 -17.68 3.33
N ARG A 123 -4.78 -17.89 4.39
CA ARG A 123 -3.69 -18.86 4.44
C ARG A 123 -4.10 -20.30 4.15
N ASP A 124 -5.33 -20.67 4.51
CA ASP A 124 -5.86 -22.02 4.30
C ASP A 124 -6.43 -22.22 2.88
N GLU A 125 -6.47 -21.17 2.05
CA GLU A 125 -6.87 -21.27 0.65
C GLU A 125 -5.73 -21.87 -0.19
N ALA A 126 -6.09 -22.60 -1.26
CA ALA A 126 -5.12 -23.19 -2.18
C ALA A 126 -4.19 -22.12 -2.77
N GLU A 127 -4.78 -20.99 -3.20
CA GLU A 127 -4.04 -19.79 -3.62
C GLU A 127 -4.33 -18.67 -2.63
N MET A 128 -3.48 -18.54 -1.61
CA MET A 128 -3.67 -17.61 -0.48
C MET A 128 -3.87 -16.15 -0.92
N PHE A 129 -3.32 -15.74 -2.06
CA PHE A 129 -3.42 -14.37 -2.57
C PHE A 129 -4.71 -14.10 -3.35
N SER A 130 -5.48 -15.13 -3.72
CA SER A 130 -6.59 -14.99 -4.68
C SER A 130 -7.62 -13.94 -4.26
N LEU A 131 -8.18 -14.03 -3.04
CA LEU A 131 -9.14 -13.05 -2.54
C LEU A 131 -8.52 -11.66 -2.27
N PRO A 132 -7.33 -11.55 -1.63
CA PRO A 132 -6.61 -10.27 -1.52
C PRO A 132 -6.36 -9.56 -2.85
N VAL A 133 -6.04 -10.31 -3.91
CA VAL A 133 -5.82 -9.76 -5.25
C VAL A 133 -7.11 -9.19 -5.82
N GLN A 134 -8.27 -9.85 -5.66
CA GLN A 134 -9.56 -9.27 -6.05
C GLN A 134 -9.80 -7.92 -5.36
N ASP A 135 -9.46 -7.82 -4.08
CA ASP A 135 -9.65 -6.59 -3.30
C ASP A 135 -8.72 -5.47 -3.78
N ALA A 136 -7.46 -5.77 -4.07
CA ALA A 136 -6.53 -4.78 -4.64
C ALA A 136 -6.96 -4.31 -6.04
N GLN A 137 -7.44 -5.23 -6.87
CA GLN A 137 -7.96 -4.92 -8.20
C GLN A 137 -9.19 -4.01 -8.14
N ARG A 138 -10.13 -4.31 -7.23
CA ARG A 138 -11.28 -3.45 -6.94
C ARG A 138 -10.87 -2.08 -6.40
N ALA A 139 -9.88 -2.02 -5.50
CA ALA A 139 -9.36 -0.78 -4.96
C ALA A 139 -8.78 0.12 -6.05
N MET A 140 -7.99 -0.44 -6.98
CA MET A 140 -7.46 0.30 -8.14
C MET A 140 -8.56 0.86 -9.04
N GLY A 141 -9.58 0.05 -9.33
CA GLY A 141 -10.75 0.50 -10.09
C GLY A 141 -11.45 1.67 -9.41
N LEU A 142 -11.75 1.56 -8.12
CA LEU A 142 -12.42 2.59 -7.35
C LEU A 142 -11.62 3.90 -7.31
N VAL A 143 -10.31 3.83 -7.09
CA VAL A 143 -9.42 5.01 -7.10
C VAL A 143 -9.46 5.71 -8.46
N ARG A 144 -9.42 4.96 -9.56
CA ARG A 144 -9.46 5.53 -10.92
C ARG A 144 -10.82 6.14 -11.26
N HIS A 145 -11.92 5.48 -10.90
CA HIS A 145 -13.27 6.02 -11.11
C HIS A 145 -13.55 7.27 -10.27
N ARG A 146 -12.97 7.35 -9.07
CA ARG A 146 -13.06 8.53 -8.19
C ARG A 146 -12.00 9.59 -8.48
N ALA A 147 -11.14 9.41 -9.48
CA ALA A 147 -10.00 10.29 -9.72
C ALA A 147 -10.41 11.75 -9.93
N ALA A 148 -11.47 12.01 -10.69
CA ALA A 148 -11.98 13.37 -10.89
C ALA A 148 -12.47 14.02 -9.59
N GLU A 149 -13.23 13.28 -8.78
CA GLU A 149 -13.74 13.73 -7.47
C GLU A 149 -12.59 14.00 -6.49
N TRP A 150 -11.59 13.11 -6.47
CA TRP A 150 -10.47 13.17 -5.54
C TRP A 150 -9.30 14.01 -6.06
N LYS A 151 -9.44 14.64 -7.23
CA LYS A 151 -8.40 15.44 -7.91
C LYS A 151 -7.11 14.65 -8.14
N LEU A 152 -7.25 13.40 -8.52
CA LEU A 152 -6.16 12.47 -8.84
C LEU A 152 -5.96 12.38 -10.36
N ASP A 153 -4.77 11.99 -10.76
CA ASP A 153 -4.42 11.58 -12.11
C ASP A 153 -4.63 10.07 -12.25
N PRO A 154 -5.59 9.59 -13.08
CA PRO A 154 -5.89 8.17 -13.23
C PRO A 154 -4.80 7.38 -13.98
N LYS A 155 -3.69 8.03 -14.37
CA LYS A 155 -2.48 7.44 -14.94
C LYS A 155 -1.28 7.47 -13.99
N ARG A 156 -1.47 7.90 -12.74
CA ARG A 156 -0.45 7.88 -11.68
C ARG A 156 -0.99 7.18 -10.42
N VAL A 157 -1.50 5.97 -10.61
CA VAL A 157 -2.02 5.10 -9.55
C VAL A 157 -1.04 3.97 -9.28
N GLY A 158 -0.27 4.08 -8.20
CA GLY A 158 0.68 3.08 -7.75
C GLY A 158 0.10 2.05 -6.80
N LEU A 159 0.79 0.92 -6.66
CA LEU A 159 0.52 -0.09 -5.65
C LEU A 159 1.80 -0.38 -4.87
N LEU A 160 1.76 -0.21 -3.56
CA LEU A 160 2.86 -0.44 -2.63
C LEU A 160 2.49 -1.60 -1.71
N GLY A 161 3.32 -2.64 -1.69
CA GLY A 161 3.06 -3.85 -0.92
C GLY A 161 4.26 -4.31 -0.09
N PHE A 162 3.98 -4.79 1.13
CA PHE A 162 4.98 -5.39 2.03
C PHE A 162 4.77 -6.88 2.21
N SER A 163 5.79 -7.73 2.10
CA SER A 163 5.68 -9.18 2.39
C SER A 163 4.52 -9.85 1.62
N ALA A 164 3.50 -10.39 2.29
CA ALA A 164 2.25 -10.87 1.65
C ALA A 164 1.52 -9.76 0.85
N GLY A 165 1.56 -8.52 1.32
CA GLY A 165 1.19 -7.31 0.58
C GLY A 165 2.02 -7.10 -0.68
N GLY A 166 3.31 -7.45 -0.65
CA GLY A 166 4.16 -7.45 -1.84
C GLY A 166 3.73 -8.53 -2.82
N ASN A 167 3.45 -9.75 -2.34
CA ASN A 167 2.94 -10.84 -3.17
C ASN A 167 1.62 -10.45 -3.88
N LEU A 168 0.62 -9.94 -3.15
CA LEU A 168 -0.63 -9.52 -3.77
C LEU A 168 -0.43 -8.34 -4.75
N ALA A 169 0.50 -7.44 -4.46
CA ALA A 169 0.83 -6.33 -5.35
C ALA A 169 1.48 -6.81 -6.66
N GLY A 170 2.40 -7.77 -6.57
CA GLY A 170 3.01 -8.42 -7.73
C GLY A 170 1.97 -9.15 -8.58
N HIS A 171 1.07 -9.91 -7.97
CA HIS A 171 -0.04 -10.57 -8.68
C HIS A 171 -0.98 -9.56 -9.36
N ALA A 172 -1.36 -8.49 -8.67
CA ALA A 172 -2.20 -7.45 -9.25
C ALA A 172 -1.53 -6.70 -10.43
N ALA A 173 -0.19 -6.68 -10.48
CA ALA A 173 0.58 -6.03 -11.53
C ALA A 173 0.92 -6.94 -12.71
N TRP A 174 1.30 -8.19 -12.43
CA TRP A 174 1.93 -9.09 -13.39
C TRP A 174 0.99 -10.16 -13.95
N ASP A 175 -0.03 -10.57 -13.21
CA ASP A 175 -0.96 -11.57 -13.73
C ASP A 175 -1.78 -10.98 -14.88
N ARG A 176 -1.92 -11.77 -15.95
CA ARG A 176 -2.70 -11.44 -17.15
C ARG A 176 -3.95 -12.31 -17.30
N THR A 177 -4.30 -13.05 -16.26
CA THR A 177 -5.55 -13.81 -16.22
C THR A 177 -6.73 -12.85 -16.08
N PRO A 178 -7.90 -13.19 -16.63
CA PRO A 178 -9.13 -12.45 -16.35
C PRO A 178 -9.35 -12.33 -14.84
N ARG A 179 -9.94 -11.21 -14.41
CA ARG A 179 -10.31 -11.01 -13.01
C ARG A 179 -11.13 -12.22 -12.52
N THR A 180 -10.85 -12.71 -11.33
CA THR A 180 -11.52 -13.89 -10.75
C THR A 180 -12.84 -13.55 -10.07
N TYR A 181 -13.42 -12.40 -10.41
CA TYR A 181 -14.69 -11.90 -9.89
C TYR A 181 -15.48 -11.16 -10.98
N PRO A 182 -16.83 -11.10 -10.88
CA PRO A 182 -17.65 -10.33 -11.83
C PRO A 182 -17.29 -8.84 -11.83
N GLN A 183 -16.90 -8.31 -12.99
CA GLN A 183 -16.53 -6.91 -13.14
C GLN A 183 -17.76 -6.02 -13.33
N LYS A 184 -17.76 -4.85 -12.68
CA LYS A 184 -18.74 -3.78 -12.79
C LYS A 184 -18.06 -2.58 -13.49
N PRO A 185 -18.49 -2.16 -14.69
CA PRO A 185 -17.80 -1.12 -15.47
C PRO A 185 -17.64 0.24 -14.79
N ASP A 186 -18.49 0.56 -13.83
CA ASP A 186 -18.53 1.80 -13.04
C ASP A 186 -17.63 1.78 -11.79
N LEU A 187 -17.04 0.62 -11.47
CA LEU A 187 -16.23 0.44 -10.26
C LEU A 187 -14.90 -0.27 -10.51
N ASP A 188 -14.78 -1.03 -11.60
CA ASP A 188 -13.59 -1.78 -11.95
C ASP A 188 -12.82 -1.12 -13.09
N ASP A 189 -11.51 -1.34 -13.08
CA ASP A 189 -10.62 -0.98 -14.19
C ASP A 189 -9.77 -2.21 -14.53
N PRO A 190 -9.66 -2.60 -15.81
CA PRO A 190 -8.88 -3.77 -16.21
C PRO A 190 -7.37 -3.57 -16.09
N ARG A 191 -6.89 -2.32 -16.02
CA ARG A 191 -5.46 -2.01 -15.94
C ARG A 191 -4.88 -2.44 -14.58
N GLY A 192 -3.61 -2.84 -14.59
CA GLY A 192 -2.79 -2.96 -13.38
C GLY A 192 -2.41 -1.59 -12.81
N PRO A 193 -1.55 -1.51 -11.78
CA PRO A 193 -1.03 -0.24 -11.30
C PRO A 193 -0.10 0.39 -12.35
N ASP A 194 0.03 1.72 -12.32
CA ASP A 194 0.91 2.48 -13.21
C ASP A 194 2.39 2.38 -12.76
N PHE A 195 2.64 2.03 -11.49
CA PHE A 195 3.96 1.73 -10.92
C PHE A 195 3.82 0.84 -9.67
N LEU A 196 4.85 0.06 -9.37
CA LEU A 196 4.87 -0.92 -8.28
C LEU A 196 5.98 -0.59 -7.27
N VAL A 197 5.66 -0.61 -5.98
CA VAL A 197 6.66 -0.55 -4.90
C VAL A 197 6.57 -1.85 -4.11
N PHE A 198 7.57 -2.69 -4.25
CA PHE A 198 7.59 -4.08 -3.79
C PHE A 198 8.63 -4.24 -2.68
N ILE A 199 8.15 -4.29 -1.43
CA ILE A 199 9.01 -4.28 -0.24
C ILE A 199 9.00 -5.68 0.39
N TYR A 200 10.15 -6.37 0.32
CA TYR A 200 10.37 -7.74 0.81
C TYR A 200 9.23 -8.73 0.54
N GLY A 201 8.53 -8.58 -0.60
CA GLY A 201 7.56 -9.58 -1.06
C GLY A 201 8.26 -10.82 -1.62
N GLY A 202 7.46 -11.84 -1.96
CA GLY A 202 7.97 -13.08 -2.54
C GLY A 202 6.85 -14.03 -2.94
N GLY A 203 7.17 -15.29 -3.20
CA GLY A 203 6.20 -16.31 -3.62
C GLY A 203 6.05 -16.45 -5.13
N PHE A 204 7.03 -15.95 -5.89
CA PHE A 204 7.06 -16.07 -7.35
C PHE A 204 8.10 -17.08 -7.83
N LEU A 205 9.03 -17.48 -6.96
CA LEU A 205 10.01 -18.50 -7.24
C LEU A 205 9.49 -19.91 -6.98
N ASP A 206 10.12 -20.88 -7.64
CA ASP A 206 9.86 -22.30 -7.43
C ASP A 206 10.32 -22.68 -5.99
N PRO A 207 9.45 -23.27 -5.16
CA PRO A 207 9.83 -23.70 -3.81
C PRO A 207 10.98 -24.72 -3.78
N ALA A 208 11.12 -25.56 -4.81
CA ALA A 208 12.17 -26.56 -4.94
C ALA A 208 13.47 -25.98 -5.51
N ASP A 209 13.39 -24.93 -6.34
CA ASP A 209 14.54 -24.27 -6.94
C ASP A 209 14.33 -22.75 -7.02
N LYS A 210 14.81 -22.05 -5.98
CA LYS A 210 14.68 -20.58 -5.88
C LYS A 210 15.51 -19.79 -6.91
N THR A 211 16.24 -20.47 -7.80
CA THR A 211 16.87 -19.81 -8.95
C THR A 211 15.94 -19.72 -10.16
N LYS A 212 14.71 -20.23 -10.06
CA LYS A 212 13.70 -20.24 -11.11
C LYS A 212 12.39 -19.68 -10.61
N PHE A 213 11.61 -19.10 -11.53
CA PHE A 213 10.21 -18.79 -11.28
C PHE A 213 9.39 -20.06 -11.22
N ARG A 214 8.35 -20.06 -10.37
CA ARG A 214 7.41 -21.19 -10.29
C ARG A 214 6.71 -21.39 -11.65
N PRO A 215 6.29 -22.62 -11.97
CA PRO A 215 5.57 -22.90 -13.20
C PRO A 215 4.37 -21.97 -13.41
N GLY A 216 4.23 -21.45 -14.64
CA GLY A 216 3.13 -20.58 -15.03
C GLY A 216 3.30 -19.09 -14.68
N PHE A 217 4.23 -18.72 -13.80
CA PHE A 217 4.52 -17.31 -13.53
C PHE A 217 5.46 -16.72 -14.59
N ARG A 218 5.17 -15.48 -15.00
CA ARG A 218 6.03 -14.66 -15.84
C ARG A 218 5.76 -13.19 -15.58
N VAL A 219 6.81 -12.36 -15.60
CA VAL A 219 6.64 -10.90 -15.66
C VAL A 219 6.18 -10.55 -17.09
N PRO A 220 5.08 -9.81 -17.26
CA PRO A 220 4.59 -9.46 -18.59
C PRO A 220 5.45 -8.36 -19.25
N ALA A 221 5.46 -8.32 -20.58
CA ALA A 221 6.29 -7.38 -21.36
C ALA A 221 5.88 -5.90 -21.21
N ASP A 222 4.70 -5.64 -20.67
CA ASP A 222 4.15 -4.34 -20.34
C ASP A 222 4.02 -4.16 -18.81
N ALA A 223 4.86 -4.85 -18.02
CA ALA A 223 4.86 -4.67 -16.57
C ALA A 223 5.21 -3.21 -16.21
N PRO A 224 4.56 -2.64 -15.18
CA PRO A 224 4.81 -1.26 -14.79
C PRO A 224 6.20 -1.11 -14.15
N PRO A 225 6.78 0.11 -14.15
CA PRO A 225 8.01 0.38 -13.42
C PRO A 225 7.96 -0.11 -11.98
N ALA A 226 9.02 -0.76 -11.51
CA ALA A 226 9.04 -1.38 -10.18
C ALA A 226 10.22 -0.94 -9.32
N PHE A 227 9.94 -0.64 -8.06
CA PHE A 227 10.94 -0.42 -7.01
C PHE A 227 10.95 -1.64 -6.09
N PHE A 228 12.09 -2.32 -6.00
CA PHE A 228 12.29 -3.48 -5.13
C PHE A 228 13.21 -3.11 -3.97
N LEU A 229 12.82 -3.47 -2.75
CA LEU A 229 13.69 -3.27 -1.58
C LEU A 229 13.56 -4.39 -0.55
N VAL A 230 14.70 -4.87 -0.09
CA VAL A 230 14.79 -6.03 0.82
C VAL A 230 16.08 -5.99 1.65
N ALA A 231 16.06 -6.62 2.82
CA ALA A 231 17.25 -6.83 3.64
C ALA A 231 17.94 -8.14 3.24
N HIS A 232 19.26 -8.16 3.05
CA HIS A 232 20.03 -9.34 2.69
C HIS A 232 19.94 -10.46 3.74
N ASP A 233 19.81 -10.09 5.02
CA ASP A 233 19.62 -11.02 6.14
C ASP A 233 18.15 -11.47 6.33
N ASP A 234 17.25 -11.10 5.41
CA ASP A 234 15.95 -11.76 5.25
C ASP A 234 16.15 -13.16 4.62
N LYS A 235 15.38 -14.14 5.09
CA LYS A 235 15.62 -15.57 4.82
C LYS A 235 15.58 -15.94 3.34
N SER A 236 14.55 -15.51 2.60
CA SER A 236 14.34 -15.94 1.20
C SER A 236 14.04 -14.82 0.22
N ASN A 237 13.51 -13.70 0.70
CA ASN A 237 13.06 -12.61 -0.17
C ASN A 237 14.18 -11.86 -0.90
N PRO A 238 15.47 -11.87 -0.47
CA PRO A 238 16.55 -11.29 -1.27
C PRO A 238 16.71 -11.95 -2.64
N VAL A 239 16.57 -13.28 -2.69
CA VAL A 239 16.62 -14.04 -3.94
C VAL A 239 15.41 -13.71 -4.81
N GLU A 240 14.21 -13.63 -4.22
CA GLU A 240 12.98 -13.20 -4.93
C GLU A 240 13.17 -11.83 -5.62
N ALA A 241 13.61 -10.82 -4.87
CA ALA A 241 13.79 -9.48 -5.38
C ALA A 241 14.87 -9.42 -6.48
N ALA A 242 15.99 -10.13 -6.30
CA ALA A 242 17.06 -10.20 -7.29
C ALA A 242 16.59 -10.87 -8.59
N MET A 243 15.88 -11.99 -8.49
CA MET A 243 15.37 -12.72 -9.67
C MET A 243 14.32 -11.90 -10.44
N LEU A 244 13.39 -11.25 -9.73
CA LEU A 244 12.40 -10.36 -10.35
C LEU A 244 13.08 -9.16 -11.04
N TYR A 245 14.09 -8.54 -10.41
CA TYR A 245 14.86 -7.46 -11.03
C TYR A 245 15.60 -7.92 -12.29
N LEU A 246 16.26 -9.09 -12.24
CA LEU A 246 16.96 -9.65 -13.41
C LEU A 246 15.99 -9.91 -14.56
N GLU A 247 14.77 -10.36 -14.27
CA GLU A 247 13.73 -10.57 -15.28
C GLU A 247 13.26 -9.24 -15.89
N TYR A 248 13.05 -8.21 -15.05
CA TYR A 248 12.79 -6.85 -15.53
C TYR A 248 13.91 -6.36 -16.46
N LYS A 249 15.17 -6.54 -16.05
CA LYS A 249 16.33 -6.15 -16.86
C LYS A 249 16.41 -6.91 -18.19
N ARG A 250 16.15 -8.22 -18.18
CA ARG A 250 16.14 -9.08 -19.39
C ARG A 250 15.12 -8.60 -20.43
N GLN A 251 13.99 -8.07 -19.97
CA GLN A 251 12.94 -7.51 -20.83
C GLN A 251 13.12 -6.01 -21.12
N ASN A 252 14.19 -5.38 -20.61
CA ASN A 252 14.42 -3.93 -20.70
C ASN A 252 13.28 -3.08 -20.11
N LEU A 253 12.65 -3.59 -19.04
CA LEU A 253 11.65 -2.88 -18.25
C LEU A 253 12.33 -1.96 -17.22
N SER A 254 11.63 -0.90 -16.81
CA SER A 254 12.13 0.04 -15.79
C SER A 254 12.04 -0.58 -14.40
N ALA A 255 13.17 -0.72 -13.70
CA ALA A 255 13.20 -1.16 -12.32
C ALA A 255 14.39 -0.61 -11.55
N GLU A 256 14.21 -0.48 -10.24
CA GLU A 256 15.26 -0.17 -9.27
C GLU A 256 15.26 -1.23 -8.17
N LEU A 257 16.44 -1.70 -7.76
CA LEU A 257 16.61 -2.72 -6.71
C LEU A 257 17.57 -2.22 -5.63
N HIS A 258 17.13 -2.28 -4.38
CA HIS A 258 17.93 -2.06 -3.19
C HIS A 258 18.01 -3.32 -2.35
N ILE A 259 19.23 -3.79 -2.07
CA ILE A 259 19.48 -4.86 -1.11
C ILE A 259 20.33 -4.27 0.02
N CYS A 260 19.72 -4.05 1.19
CA CYS A 260 20.44 -3.55 2.36
C CYS A 260 21.03 -4.72 3.15
N ALA A 261 22.29 -4.63 3.60
CA ALA A 261 22.96 -5.77 4.24
C ALA A 261 22.26 -6.30 5.52
N LYS A 262 21.56 -5.43 6.26
CA LYS A 262 20.86 -5.75 7.50
C LYS A 262 19.49 -5.09 7.56
N GLY A 263 18.58 -5.71 8.31
CA GLY A 263 17.25 -5.19 8.59
C GLY A 263 16.23 -6.27 8.90
N GLY A 264 16.50 -7.52 8.47
CA GLY A 264 15.59 -8.64 8.59
C GLY A 264 14.28 -8.45 7.82
N HIS A 265 13.33 -9.35 8.10
CA HIS A 265 11.99 -9.27 7.54
C HIS A 265 11.07 -8.36 8.38
N GLY A 266 10.11 -7.69 7.73
CA GLY A 266 9.05 -6.96 8.44
C GLY A 266 9.51 -5.68 9.14
N PHE A 267 10.53 -5.00 8.60
CA PHE A 267 11.01 -3.73 9.15
C PHE A 267 9.98 -2.59 8.97
N GLY A 268 9.15 -2.62 7.92
CA GLY A 268 8.13 -1.59 7.63
C GLY A 268 8.68 -0.16 7.74
N MET A 269 7.97 0.71 8.46
CA MET A 269 8.41 2.08 8.78
C MET A 269 9.21 2.19 10.10
N ARG A 270 9.64 1.07 10.70
CA ARG A 270 10.37 1.10 11.98
C ARG A 270 11.69 1.83 11.83
N LYS A 271 11.96 2.74 12.76
CA LYS A 271 13.25 3.40 12.88
C LYS A 271 14.28 2.44 13.47
N SER A 272 15.48 2.48 12.91
CA SER A 272 16.64 1.74 13.35
C SER A 272 17.89 2.53 12.98
N LYS A 273 19.06 2.05 13.42
CA LYS A 273 20.36 2.59 12.99
C LYS A 273 20.81 2.04 11.63
N ASP A 274 20.13 1.01 11.12
CA ASP A 274 20.53 0.35 9.88
C ASP A 274 20.05 1.17 8.67
N PRO A 275 20.81 1.25 7.57
CA PRO A 275 20.47 2.07 6.40
C PRO A 275 19.12 1.75 5.77
N ILE A 276 18.57 0.57 6.04
CA ILE A 276 17.25 0.15 5.55
C ILE A 276 16.11 1.05 6.06
N SER A 277 16.27 1.71 7.21
CA SER A 277 15.28 2.66 7.71
C SER A 277 15.14 3.93 6.85
N GLU A 278 16.08 4.17 5.92
CA GLU A 278 16.04 5.26 4.94
C GLU A 278 15.38 4.85 3.62
N TRP A 279 14.81 3.65 3.53
CA TRP A 279 14.09 3.20 2.33
C TRP A 279 13.00 4.17 1.83
N PRO A 280 12.24 4.91 2.69
CA PRO A 280 11.22 5.82 2.20
C PRO A 280 11.83 6.98 1.42
N ALA A 281 13.00 7.48 1.83
CA ALA A 281 13.70 8.53 1.09
C ALA A 281 14.11 8.03 -0.32
N ARG A 282 14.71 6.83 -0.40
CA ARG A 282 15.12 6.19 -1.66
C ARG A 282 13.94 5.95 -2.60
N CYS A 283 12.82 5.46 -2.06
CA CYS A 283 11.60 5.28 -2.83
C CYS A 283 11.05 6.63 -3.34
N GLY A 284 11.10 7.68 -2.51
CA GLY A 284 10.69 9.02 -2.90
C GLY A 284 11.57 9.60 -4.03
N GLU A 285 12.87 9.42 -3.96
CA GLU A 285 13.83 9.79 -5.02
C GLU A 285 13.52 9.07 -6.33
N TRP A 286 13.30 7.75 -6.27
CA TRP A 286 12.88 6.96 -7.43
C TRP A 286 11.57 7.46 -8.03
N MET A 287 10.54 7.68 -7.21
CA MET A 287 9.25 8.23 -7.67
C MET A 287 9.41 9.62 -8.33
N GLN A 288 10.26 10.47 -7.75
CA GLN A 288 10.58 11.79 -8.31
C GLN A 288 11.29 11.66 -9.67
N SER A 289 12.23 10.73 -9.81
CA SER A 289 12.98 10.51 -11.05
C SER A 289 12.09 10.06 -12.21
N LEU A 290 11.00 9.34 -11.92
CA LEU A 290 9.98 8.93 -12.87
C LEU A 290 8.92 10.01 -13.15
N GLY A 291 9.04 11.19 -12.53
CA GLY A 291 8.07 12.28 -12.67
C GLY A 291 6.73 12.01 -11.97
N LEU A 292 6.65 10.98 -11.12
CA LEU A 292 5.39 10.61 -10.44
C LEU A 292 4.96 11.68 -9.43
N LEU A 293 5.91 12.41 -8.85
CA LEU A 293 5.67 13.44 -7.83
C LEU A 293 5.49 14.87 -8.39
N GLY A 294 5.49 15.03 -9.72
CA GLY A 294 5.23 16.31 -10.37
C GLY A 294 3.82 16.85 -10.10
N ALA A 295 3.64 18.16 -10.30
CA ALA A 295 2.33 18.81 -10.14
C ALA A 295 1.26 18.16 -11.03
N ALA A 296 0.01 18.14 -10.56
CA ALA A 296 -1.11 17.63 -11.35
C ALA A 296 -1.22 18.44 -12.66
N PRO A 297 -1.38 17.79 -13.83
CA PRO A 297 -1.62 18.52 -15.06
C PRO A 297 -2.85 19.41 -14.88
N ALA A 298 -2.73 20.67 -15.27
CA ALA A 298 -3.85 21.62 -15.22
C ALA A 298 -5.03 21.01 -16.00
N THR A 299 -6.19 20.90 -15.36
CA THR A 299 -7.40 20.42 -16.03
C THR A 299 -7.76 21.45 -17.11
N THR A 300 -7.40 21.15 -18.35
CA THR A 300 -7.96 21.88 -19.50
C THR A 300 -9.45 21.59 -19.51
N LYS A 301 -10.26 22.59 -19.13
CA LYS A 301 -11.70 22.58 -19.39
C LYS A 301 -11.88 22.38 -20.90
N LYS A 302 -12.45 21.24 -21.29
CA LYS A 302 -13.09 21.10 -22.59
C LYS A 302 -14.54 21.54 -22.45
#